data_AF-A0A378ABA3-F1
#
_entry.id   AF-A0A378ABA3-F1
#
_cell.length_a   1.000
_cell.length_b   1.000
_cell.length_c   1.000
_cell.angle_alpha   90.00
_cell.angle_beta   90.00
_cell.angle_gamma   90.00
#
_symmetry.space_group_name_H-M   'P 1'
#
loop_
_entity.id
_entity.type
_entity.pdbx_description
1 polymer ?
#
loop_
_entity_poly.entity_id
_entity_poly.type
_entity_poly.pdbx_seq_one_letter_code
_entity_poly.pdbx_strand_id
1 'polypeptide(L)' 'MKKINFQDKDKNYEIEFDNIKKDDLQIKFEDGSIYYPDLVGFFSKPIELARKWGGKVAIEVKVTHKCSYEKNKRFSRP' A
#
# COMPACT_ATOMS: atom_id res chain seq x y z
N MET A 1 -16.60 3.62 7.15
CA MET A 1 -15.38 2.80 7.31
C MET A 1 -15.34 1.82 6.15
N LYS A 2 -14.18 1.62 5.50
CA LYS A 2 -14.04 0.73 4.33
C LYS A 2 -13.30 -0.54 4.74
N LYS A 3 -13.94 -1.69 4.57
CA LYS A 3 -13.33 -3.00 4.81
C LYS A 3 -12.75 -3.55 3.51
N ILE A 4 -11.51 -4.00 3.55
CA ILE A 4 -10.84 -4.62 2.41
C ILE A 4 -10.22 -5.93 2.88
N ASN A 5 -10.49 -6.99 2.12
CA ASN A 5 -9.87 -8.29 2.34
C ASN A 5 -8.51 -8.32 1.63
N PHE A 6 -7.45 -8.53 2.40
CA PHE A 6 -6.09 -8.72 1.92
C PHE A 6 -5.72 -10.19 2.02
N GLN A 7 -5.19 -10.75 0.94
CA GLN A 7 -4.63 -12.10 0.95
C GLN A 7 -3.10 -12.00 0.97
N ASP A 8 -2.48 -12.58 1.99
CA ASP A 8 -1.02 -12.78 2.07
C ASP A 8 -0.76 -14.28 2.10
N LYS A 9 -0.29 -14.82 0.97
CA LYS A 9 -0.11 -16.26 0.76
C LYS A 9 -1.42 -17.02 1.03
N ASP A 10 -1.46 -17.78 2.13
CA ASP A 10 -2.61 -18.59 2.57
C ASP A 10 -3.46 -17.92 3.65
N LYS A 11 -3.12 -16.69 4.06
CA LYS A 11 -3.85 -15.96 5.10
C LYS A 11 -4.68 -14.84 4.51
N ASN A 12 -5.96 -14.82 4.88
CA ASN A 12 -6.86 -13.71 4.59
C ASN A 12 -6.95 -12.80 5.81
N TYR A 13 -6.75 -11.51 5.59
CA TYR A 13 -6.89 -10.45 6.58
C TYR A 13 -8.01 -9.52 6.16
N GLU A 14 -9.04 -9.38 6.98
CA GLU A 14 -10.01 -8.30 6.83
C GLU A 14 -9.43 -7.07 7.55
N ILE A 15 -9.06 -6.04 6.79
CA ILE A 15 -8.57 -4.77 7.34
C ILE A 15 -9.66 -3.72 7.22
N GLU A 16 -9.93 -3.03 8.33
CA GLU A 16 -10.85 -1.91 8.36
C GLU A 16 -10.05 -0.61 8.32
N PHE A 17 -10.10 0.08 7.18
CA PHE A 17 -9.39 1.34 6.99
C PHE A 17 -10.13 2.49 7.63
N ASP A 18 -9.38 3.23 8.45
CA ASP A 18 -9.80 4.51 9.02
C ASP A 18 -9.65 5.62 7.96
N ASN A 19 -8.58 5.58 7.17
CA ASN A 19 -8.30 6.55 6.12
C ASN A 19 -7.49 5.93 4.97
N ILE A 20 -7.70 6.42 3.74
CA ILE A 20 -6.88 6.08 2.58
C ILE A 20 -6.39 7.40 1.97
N LYS A 21 -5.09 7.65 2.09
CA LYS A 21 -4.43 8.80 1.47
C LYS A 21 -4.17 8.48 0.00
N LYS A 22 -4.47 9.44 -0.88
CA LYS A 22 -4.25 9.34 -2.34
C LYS A 22 -3.23 10.33 -2.88
N ASP A 23 -2.98 11.40 -2.13
CA ASP A 23 -2.12 12.51 -2.53
C ASP A 23 -0.86 12.54 -1.67
N ASP A 24 0.24 13.05 -2.23
CA ASP A 24 1.52 13.22 -1.52
C ASP A 24 1.99 11.93 -0.83
N LEU A 25 2.10 10.86 -1.63
CA LEU A 25 2.41 9.52 -1.17
C LEU A 25 3.92 9.31 -1.23
N GLN A 26 4.62 9.81 -0.22
CA GLN A 26 6.04 9.58 -0.04
C GLN A 26 6.28 8.84 1.27
N ILE A 27 6.91 7.67 1.18
CA ILE A 27 7.40 6.91 2.32
C ILE A 27 8.92 6.98 2.30
N LYS A 28 9.49 7.64 3.30
CA LYS A 28 10.94 7.68 3.52
C LYS A 28 11.32 6.63 4.56
N PHE A 29 12.19 5.72 4.19
CA PHE A 29 12.73 4.71 5.09
C PHE A 29 13.95 5.25 5.84
N GLU A 30 14.32 4.60 6.94
CA GLU A 30 15.45 4.99 7.78
C GLU A 30 16.79 4.93 7.04
N ASP A 31 16.91 4.01 6.07
CA ASP A 31 18.07 3.89 5.18
C ASP A 31 18.18 5.02 4.14
N GLY A 32 17.24 5.97 4.15
CA GLY A 32 17.18 7.09 3.22
C GLY A 32 16.51 6.76 1.88
N SER A 33 16.10 5.51 1.66
CA SER A 33 15.35 5.14 0.47
C SER A 33 13.94 5.74 0.50
N ILE A 34 13.42 6.04 -0.69
CA ILE A 34 12.10 6.65 -0.85
C ILE A 34 11.24 5.75 -1.72
N TYR A 35 10.04 5.43 -1.23
CA TYR A 35 9.03 4.68 -1.95
C TYR A 35 7.76 5.50 -2.14
N TYR A 36 7.20 5.43 -3.35
CA TYR A 36 6.02 6.17 -3.77
C TYR A 36 4.92 5.17 -4.16
N PRO A 37 4.06 4.77 -3.21
CA PRO A 37 2.96 3.87 -3.48
C PRO A 37 1.82 4.57 -4.24
N ASP A 38 0.92 3.79 -4.84
CA ASP A 38 -0.30 4.33 -5.46
C ASP A 38 -1.29 4.87 -4.43
N LEU A 39 -1.38 4.25 -3.25
CA LEU A 39 -2.22 4.65 -2.12
C LEU A 39 -1.55 4.26 -0.80
N VAL A 40 -1.87 4.98 0.28
CA VAL A 40 -1.51 4.59 1.65
C VAL A 40 -2.78 4.44 2.49
N GLY A 41 -3.02 3.24 3.00
CA GLY A 41 -4.11 2.94 3.92
C GLY A 41 -3.65 3.03 5.37
N PHE A 42 -4.40 3.77 6.18
CA PHE A 42 -4.24 3.85 7.64
C PHE A 42 -5.36 3.07 8.31
N PHE A 43 -5.01 2.23 9.28
CA PHE A 43 -5.95 1.34 9.94
C PHE A 43 -5.56 1.09 11.39
N SER A 44 -6.56 1.02 12.26
CA SER A 44 -6.44 0.66 13.67
C SER A 44 -6.95 -0.75 13.94
N LYS A 45 -7.67 -1.36 12.99
CA LYS A 45 -8.28 -2.69 13.11
C LYS A 45 -7.97 -3.60 11.92
N PRO A 46 -7.65 -4.88 12.17
CA PRO A 46 -7.55 -5.53 13.49
C PRO A 46 -6.30 -5.10 14.27
N ILE A 47 -6.41 -5.02 15.59
CA ILE A 47 -5.39 -4.40 16.45
C ILE A 47 -4.04 -5.12 16.41
N GLU A 48 -4.05 -6.43 16.20
CA GLU A 48 -2.84 -7.23 16.06
C GLU A 48 -2.03 -6.83 14.83
N LEU A 49 -2.70 -6.65 13.68
CA LEU A 49 -2.08 -6.18 12.45
C LEU A 49 -1.67 -4.72 12.57
N ALA A 50 -2.50 -3.88 13.20
CA ALA A 50 -2.17 -2.47 13.39
C ALA A 50 -0.90 -2.32 14.25
N ARG A 51 -0.74 -3.13 15.31
CA ARG A 51 0.50 -3.16 16.11
C ARG A 51 1.68 -3.73 15.32
N LYS A 52 1.47 -4.79 14.55
CA LYS A 52 2.54 -5.45 13.78
C LYS A 52 3.07 -4.60 12.64
N TRP A 53 2.20 -3.86 11.96
CA TRP A 53 2.53 -3.07 10.75
C TRP A 53 2.54 -1.55 11.00
N GLY A 54 2.40 -1.13 12.26
CA GLY A 54 2.34 0.30 12.61
C GLY A 54 1.10 1.03 12.10
N GLY A 55 0.02 0.29 11.82
CA GLY A 55 -1.28 0.82 11.39
C GLY A 55 -1.27 1.43 9.99
N LYS A 56 -0.29 1.08 9.15
CA LYS A 56 -0.14 1.61 7.79
C LYS A 56 0.15 0.49 6.81
N VAL A 57 -0.41 0.58 5.61
CA VAL A 57 -0.07 -0.27 4.47
C VAL A 57 0.04 0.57 3.21
N ALA A 58 1.06 0.27 2.42
CA ALA A 58 1.14 0.74 1.04
C ALA A 58 0.30 -0.17 0.15
N ILE A 59 -0.48 0.42 -0.75
CA ILE A 59 -1.36 -0.30 -1.67
C ILE A 59 -0.90 0.08 -3.09
N GLU A 60 -0.57 -0.94 -3.87
CA GLU A 60 -0.18 -0.81 -5.28
C GLU A 60 -1.30 -1.35 -6.17
N VAL A 61 -1.77 -0.56 -7.13
CA VAL A 61 -2.89 -0.94 -8.00
C VAL A 61 -2.31 -1.43 -9.33
N LYS A 62 -2.41 -2.74 -9.57
CA LYS A 62 -2.05 -3.35 -10.85
C LYS A 62 -3.30 -3.64 -11.67
N VAL A 63 -3.37 -3.08 -12.88
CA VAL A 63 -4.43 -3.34 -13.84
C VAL A 63 -3.88 -4.31 -14.89
N THR A 64 -4.53 -5.47 -15.08
CA THR A 64 -4.08 -6.54 -16.00
C THR A 64 -4.76 -6.50 -17.37
N HIS A 65 -5.36 -5.37 -17.75
CA HIS A 65 -5.91 -5.20 -19.10
C HIS A 65 -4.76 -5.06 -20.12
N LYS A 66 -4.85 -5.77 -21.25
CA LYS A 66 -3.87 -5.73 -22.37
C LYS A 66 -3.63 -4.34 -22.99
N CYS A 67 -4.35 -3.30 -22.58
CA CYS A 67 -4.34 -1.97 -23.22
C CYS A 67 -3.85 -0.84 -22.31
N SER A 68 -3.08 -1.09 -21.26
CA SER A 68 -2.50 -0.02 -20.44
C SER A 68 -1.00 -0.19 -20.31
N TYR A 69 -0.26 0.89 -20.60
CA TYR A 69 1.20 0.98 -20.48
C TYR A 69 1.68 0.32 -19.17
N GLU A 70 2.58 -0.65 -19.27
CA GLU A 70 3.29 -1.17 -18.10
C GLU A 70 3.92 0.01 -17.37
N LYS A 71 3.66 0.11 -16.06
CA LYS A 71 4.37 1.06 -15.19
C LYS A 71 5.84 0.61 -15.16
N ASN A 72 6.62 1.09 -16.13
CA ASN A 72 8.03 0.79 -16.26
C ASN A 72 8.74 1.17 -14.95
N LYS A 73 9.16 0.17 -14.18
CA LYS A 73 10.17 0.33 -13.14
C LYS A 73 11.51 0.61 -13.84
N ARG A 74 11.71 1.84 -14.31
CA ARG A 74 13.03 2.30 -14.76
C ARG A 74 13.22 3.76 -14.40
N PHE A 75 13.52 4.00 -13.13
CA PHE A 75 14.30 5.18 -12.76
C PHE A 75 15.76 4.91 -13.15
N SER A 76 16.09 5.12 -14.42
CA SER A 76 17.46 5.49 -14.79
C SER A 76 17.50 7.02 -14.84
N ARG A 77 18.19 7.62 -13.86
CA ARG A 77 18.42 9.07 -13.79
C ARG A 77 19.15 9.57 -15.05
N PRO A 78 18.88 10.80 -15.52
CA PRO A 78 19.74 11.51 -16.46
C PRO A 78 21.10 11.85 -15.84
#